data_AF-A0A414P7X8-F1
#
_entry.id   AF-A0A414P7X8-F1
#
_cell.length_a   1.000
_cell.length_b   1.000
_cell.length_c   1.000
_cell.angle_alpha   90.00
_cell.angle_beta   90.00
_cell.angle_gamma   90.00
#
_symmetry.space_group_name_H-M   'P 1'
#
loop_
_entity.id
_entity.type
_entity.pdbx_description
1 polymer ?
#
loop_
_entity_poly.entity_id
_entity_poly.type
_entity_poly.pdbx_seq_one_letter_code
_entity_poly.pdbx_strand_id
1 'polypeptide(L)'
;MHKIQAKEFTLEDFSCDHLTNRAIKRLREDIYELNFWRDAFNCNSDEERNLYFANSDWNDTYVPTKEDCWWQMIQLLPSSYNQTRNVMLNYGVLANMYHSRKNHKLDEWREFCKWIETLPYSELITGEEK
;
A
#
# COMPACT_ATOMS: atom_id res chain seq x y z
N MET A 1 7.42 11.52 2.02
CA MET A 1 7.14 10.48 1.00
C MET A 1 7.27 9.13 1.68
N HIS A 2 6.28 8.23 1.58
CA HIS A 2 6.44 6.87 2.13
C HIS A 2 7.63 6.21 1.43
N LYS A 3 8.59 5.70 2.23
CA LYS A 3 9.74 4.96 1.71
C LYS A 3 9.31 3.52 1.43
N ILE A 4 8.62 3.31 0.32
CA ILE A 4 8.08 2.00 -0.07
C ILE A 4 9.20 0.95 -0.15
N GLN A 5 10.39 1.34 -0.63
CA GLN A 5 11.58 0.50 -0.72
C GLN A 5 12.21 0.09 0.62
N ALA A 6 11.84 0.73 1.74
CA ALA A 6 12.60 0.61 2.98
C ALA A 6 12.48 -0.76 3.63
N LYS A 7 11.36 -1.45 3.43
CA LYS A 7 11.13 -2.82 3.91
C LYS A 7 10.81 -3.72 2.73
N GLU A 8 11.07 -5.01 2.91
CA GLU A 8 10.66 -6.04 1.95
C GLU A 8 9.13 -6.09 1.83
N PHE A 9 8.63 -6.32 0.61
CA PHE A 9 7.22 -6.57 0.39
C PHE A 9 6.88 -7.99 0.80
N THR A 10 5.82 -8.12 1.59
CA THR A 10 5.30 -9.41 2.07
C THR A 10 3.83 -9.53 1.72
N LEU A 11 3.26 -10.74 1.84
CA LEU A 11 1.84 -10.94 1.55
C LEU A 11 0.92 -10.10 2.45
N GLU A 12 1.35 -9.81 3.68
CA GLU A 12 0.61 -9.01 4.68
C GLU A 12 0.47 -7.54 4.27
N ASP A 13 1.31 -7.07 3.35
CA ASP A 13 1.23 -5.72 2.80
C ASP A 13 0.09 -5.56 1.79
N PHE A 14 -0.67 -6.62 1.48
CA PHE A 14 -1.73 -6.62 0.48
C PHE A 14 -3.05 -7.13 1.04
N SER A 15 -4.15 -6.52 0.61
CA SER A 15 -5.50 -7.06 0.78
C SER A 15 -5.63 -8.34 -0.06
N CYS A 16 -5.57 -9.50 0.60
CA CYS A 16 -5.51 -10.80 -0.07
C CYS A 16 -6.49 -11.86 0.46
N ASP A 17 -7.34 -11.51 1.43
CA ASP A 17 -8.18 -12.45 2.20
C ASP A 17 -9.18 -13.25 1.35
N HIS A 18 -9.60 -12.69 0.22
CA HIS A 18 -10.57 -13.30 -0.69
C HIS A 18 -9.93 -13.89 -1.95
N LEU A 19 -8.59 -13.86 -2.06
CA LEU A 19 -7.92 -14.38 -3.24
C LEU A 19 -7.97 -15.91 -3.26
N THR A 20 -8.33 -16.48 -4.41
CA THR A 20 -8.19 -17.93 -4.65
C THR A 20 -6.72 -18.33 -4.69
N ASN A 21 -6.40 -19.61 -4.51
CA ASN A 21 -5.02 -20.12 -4.62
C ASN A 21 -4.33 -19.73 -5.94
N ARG A 22 -5.08 -19.70 -7.06
CA ARG A 22 -4.55 -19.27 -8.36
C ARG A 22 -4.17 -17.80 -8.35
N ALA A 23 -4.97 -16.94 -7.72
CA ALA A 23 -4.70 -15.50 -7.63
C ALA A 23 -3.58 -15.20 -6.63
N ILE A 24 -3.53 -15.90 -5.48
CA ILE A 24 -2.42 -15.81 -4.53
C ILE A 24 -1.09 -16.16 -5.19
N LYS A 25 -1.07 -17.19 -6.06
CA LYS A 25 0.14 -17.54 -6.81
C LYS A 25 0.63 -16.36 -7.66
N ARG A 26 -0.26 -15.66 -8.36
CA ARG A 26 0.09 -14.46 -9.15
C ARG A 26 0.59 -13.31 -8.28
N LEU A 27 -0.10 -13.02 -7.18
CA LEU A 27 0.34 -11.98 -6.25
C LEU A 27 1.74 -12.27 -5.68
N ARG A 28 2.08 -13.55 -5.43
CA ARG A 28 3.44 -13.92 -5.00
C ARG A 28 4.49 -13.70 -6.08
N GLU A 29 4.15 -13.92 -7.35
CA GLU A 29 5.02 -13.57 -8.48
C GLU A 29 5.23 -12.05 -8.53
N ASP A 30 4.16 -11.25 -8.38
CA ASP A 30 4.27 -9.78 -8.33
C ASP A 30 5.12 -9.30 -7.14
N ILE A 31 4.95 -9.91 -5.95
CA ILE A 31 5.77 -9.60 -4.76
C ILE A 31 7.25 -9.92 -4.99
N TYR A 32 7.56 -11.05 -5.63
CA TYR A 32 8.93 -11.40 -5.99
C TYR A 32 9.54 -10.32 -6.90
N GLU A 33 8.83 -9.92 -7.97
CA GLU A 33 9.28 -8.87 -8.88
C GLU A 33 9.47 -7.53 -8.14
N LEU A 34 8.52 -7.13 -7.28
CA LEU A 34 8.63 -5.91 -6.49
C LEU A 34 9.89 -5.92 -5.59
N ASN A 35 10.21 -7.07 -4.99
CA ASN A 35 11.40 -7.21 -4.16
C ASN A 35 12.69 -7.23 -4.97
N PHE A 36 12.69 -7.83 -6.16
CA PHE A 36 13.80 -7.76 -7.11
C PHE A 36 14.15 -6.30 -7.43
N TRP A 37 13.16 -5.50 -7.82
CA TRP A 37 13.36 -4.08 -8.12
C TRP A 37 13.73 -3.25 -6.89
N ARG A 38 13.16 -3.58 -5.72
CA ARG A 38 13.52 -2.96 -4.44
C ARG A 38 14.98 -3.18 -4.09
N ASP A 39 15.48 -4.41 -4.22
CA ASP A 39 16.87 -4.74 -3.87
C ASP A 39 17.83 -4.02 -4.81
N ALA A 40 17.57 -4.05 -6.12
CA ALA A 40 18.35 -3.29 -7.12
C ALA A 40 18.33 -1.77 -6.84
N PHE A 41 17.18 -1.22 -6.43
CA PHE A 41 17.06 0.19 -6.03
C PHE A 41 17.90 0.51 -4.79
N ASN A 42 17.96 -0.41 -3.83
CA ASN A 42 18.62 -0.22 -2.54
C ASN A 42 20.14 -0.47 -2.56
N CYS A 43 20.71 -0.99 -3.65
CA CYS A 43 22.16 -1.06 -3.83
C CYS A 43 22.83 0.31 -3.57
N ASN A 44 24.00 0.28 -2.93
CA ASN A 44 24.71 1.47 -2.46
C ASN A 44 25.53 2.15 -3.56
N SER A 45 25.88 1.42 -4.62
CA SER A 45 26.61 1.93 -5.77
C SER A 45 26.14 1.31 -7.08
N ASP A 46 26.58 1.90 -8.20
CA ASP A 46 26.31 1.35 -9.53
C ASP A 46 27.04 0.02 -9.75
N GLU A 47 28.23 -0.17 -9.18
CA GLU A 47 28.96 -1.44 -9.25
C GLU A 47 28.20 -2.57 -8.53
N GLU A 48 27.68 -2.30 -7.33
CA GLU A 48 26.86 -3.26 -6.57
C GLU A 48 25.61 -3.63 -7.36
N ARG A 49 24.93 -2.63 -7.96
CA ARG A 49 23.74 -2.86 -8.77
C ARG A 49 24.04 -3.64 -10.05
N ASN A 50 25.13 -3.33 -10.75
CA ASN A 50 25.55 -4.07 -11.94
C ASN A 50 25.86 -5.53 -11.60
N LEU A 51 26.52 -5.78 -10.45
CA LEU A 51 26.78 -7.12 -9.97
C LEU A 51 25.49 -7.86 -9.60
N TYR A 52 24.52 -7.17 -9.00
CA TYR A 52 23.20 -7.73 -8.71
C TYR A 52 22.52 -8.24 -9.99
N PHE A 53 22.44 -7.39 -11.03
CA PHE A 53 21.86 -7.78 -12.33
C PHE A 53 22.65 -8.88 -13.05
N ALA A 54 23.98 -8.89 -12.95
CA ALA A 54 24.81 -9.92 -13.56
C ALA A 54 24.66 -11.30 -12.90
N ASN A 55 24.22 -11.35 -11.63
CA ASN A 55 24.00 -12.58 -10.88
C ASN A 55 22.51 -12.94 -10.73
N SER A 56 21.61 -12.20 -11.37
CA SER A 56 20.18 -12.48 -11.35
C SER A 56 19.70 -13.13 -12.65
N ASP A 57 18.38 -13.25 -12.80
CA ASP A 57 17.70 -13.70 -14.01
C ASP A 57 17.47 -12.58 -15.04
N TRP A 58 18.07 -11.40 -14.84
CA TRP A 58 18.03 -10.30 -15.79
C TRP A 58 18.70 -10.68 -17.11
N ASN A 59 17.99 -10.46 -18.22
CA ASN A 59 18.39 -10.95 -19.54
C ASN A 59 18.51 -9.84 -20.60
N ASP A 60 18.51 -8.57 -20.19
CA ASP A 60 18.73 -7.44 -21.10
C ASP A 60 20.20 -7.00 -21.10
N THR A 61 20.61 -6.43 -22.21
CA THR A 61 21.91 -5.77 -22.41
C THR A 61 22.03 -4.45 -21.64
N TYR A 62 20.90 -3.78 -21.39
CA TYR A 62 20.85 -2.56 -20.59
C TYR A 62 20.81 -2.90 -19.10
N VAL A 63 21.61 -2.19 -18.29
CA VAL A 63 21.53 -2.28 -16.83
C VAL A 63 20.72 -1.10 -16.28
N PRO A 64 19.57 -1.35 -15.62
CA PRO A 64 18.71 -0.30 -15.10
C PRO A 64 19.41 0.65 -14.13
N THR A 65 19.12 1.94 -14.24
CA THR A 65 19.52 2.94 -13.24
C THR A 65 18.67 2.79 -11.97
N LYS A 66 19.08 3.48 -10.90
CA LYS A 66 18.28 3.56 -9.67
C LYS A 66 16.90 4.20 -9.94
N GLU A 67 16.82 5.17 -10.84
CA GLU A 67 15.55 5.78 -11.25
C GLU A 67 14.67 4.76 -11.99
N ASP A 68 15.23 3.99 -12.92
CA ASP A 68 14.48 2.94 -13.63
C ASP A 68 13.92 1.89 -12.67
N CYS A 69 14.73 1.43 -11.70
CA CYS A 69 14.30 0.47 -10.67
C CYS A 69 13.12 1.02 -9.85
N TRP A 70 13.15 2.31 -9.52
CA TRP A 70 12.05 2.97 -8.82
C TRP A 70 10.76 2.97 -9.65
N TRP A 71 10.87 3.28 -10.94
CA TRP A 71 9.72 3.27 -11.84
C TRP A 71 9.10 1.88 -11.94
N GLN A 72 9.90 0.82 -11.99
CA GLN A 72 9.39 -0.56 -11.98
C GLN A 72 8.59 -0.85 -10.71
N MET A 73 9.13 -0.53 -9.53
CA MET A 73 8.41 -0.72 -8.27
C MET A 73 7.06 0.02 -8.24
N ILE A 74 7.03 1.29 -8.64
CA ILE A 74 5.81 2.11 -8.55
C ILE A 74 4.76 1.69 -9.58
N GLN A 75 5.17 1.32 -10.78
CA GLN A 75 4.24 0.91 -11.83
C GLN A 75 3.72 -0.51 -11.65
N LEU A 76 4.51 -1.41 -11.05
CA LEU A 76 4.09 -2.76 -10.73
C LEU A 76 3.19 -2.84 -9.50
N LEU A 77 3.27 -1.86 -8.58
CA LEU A 77 2.58 -1.90 -7.29
C LEU A 77 1.08 -2.20 -7.45
N PRO A 78 0.62 -3.40 -7.04
CA PRO A 78 -0.79 -3.79 -7.17
C PRO A 78 -1.72 -2.85 -6.43
N SER A 79 -2.94 -2.69 -6.93
CA SER A 79 -4.00 -1.92 -6.26
C SER A 79 -4.41 -2.51 -4.90
N SER A 80 -4.11 -3.79 -4.67
CA SER A 80 -4.32 -4.45 -3.37
C SER A 80 -3.30 -4.05 -2.31
N TYR A 81 -2.24 -3.29 -2.65
CA TYR A 81 -1.24 -2.84 -1.68
C TYR A 81 -1.86 -1.92 -0.63
N ASN A 82 -1.69 -2.28 0.64
CA ASN A 82 -2.23 -1.55 1.78
C ASN A 82 -1.41 -0.28 2.04
N GLN A 83 -2.07 0.86 1.88
CA GLN A 83 -1.43 2.16 1.93
C GLN A 83 -1.87 2.94 3.17
N THR A 84 -0.90 3.36 3.99
CA THR A 84 -1.16 4.35 5.03
C THR A 84 -1.27 5.74 4.39
N ARG A 85 -2.25 6.53 4.85
CA ARG A 85 -2.46 7.92 4.45
C ARG A 85 -2.71 8.76 5.69
N ASN A 86 -2.06 9.92 5.75
CA ASN A 86 -2.38 10.94 6.74
C ASN A 86 -3.44 11.86 6.15
N VAL A 87 -4.54 12.05 6.88
CA VAL A 87 -5.63 12.94 6.49
C VAL A 87 -5.86 13.96 7.59
N MET A 88 -6.22 15.19 7.21
CA MET A 88 -6.68 16.23 8.13
C MET A 88 -8.16 16.44 7.91
N LEU A 89 -8.95 16.26 8.97
CA LEU A 89 -10.42 16.32 8.92
C LEU A 89 -10.91 17.25 10.03
N ASN A 90 -11.93 18.05 9.73
CA ASN A 90 -12.68 18.81 10.73
C ASN A 90 -14.03 18.12 11.01
N TYR A 91 -14.74 18.56 12.04
CA TYR A 91 -15.98 17.89 12.46
C TYR A 91 -17.10 17.98 11.43
N GLY A 92 -17.18 19.07 10.66
CA GLY A 92 -18.15 19.16 9.55
C GLY A 92 -17.87 18.16 8.43
N VAL A 93 -16.60 17.91 8.12
CA VAL A 93 -16.21 16.85 7.16
C VAL A 93 -16.55 15.47 7.72
N LEU A 94 -16.24 15.23 9.01
CA LEU A 94 -16.58 13.96 9.67
C LEU A 94 -18.09 13.72 9.68
N ALA A 95 -18.93 14.75 9.87
CA ALA A 95 -20.39 14.61 9.88
C ALA A 95 -20.90 14.13 8.52
N ASN A 96 -20.44 14.76 7.44
CA ASN A 96 -20.77 14.34 6.07
C ASN A 96 -20.32 12.89 5.78
N MET A 97 -19.11 12.53 6.21
CA MET A 97 -18.58 11.17 6.05
C MET A 97 -19.40 10.16 6.85
N TYR A 98 -19.67 10.43 8.12
CA TYR A 98 -20.42 9.53 9.01
C TYR A 98 -21.81 9.22 8.45
N HIS A 99 -22.59 10.24 8.09
CA HIS A 99 -23.93 10.03 7.53
C HIS A 99 -23.91 9.27 6.19
N SER A 100 -22.88 9.48 5.37
CA SER A 100 -22.74 8.78 4.10
C SER A 100 -22.25 7.34 4.25
N ARG A 101 -21.59 6.98 5.38
CA ARG A 101 -20.82 5.74 5.51
C ARG A 101 -21.25 4.83 6.65
N LYS A 102 -22.04 5.29 7.63
CA LYS A 102 -22.40 4.51 8.83
C LYS A 102 -23.06 3.16 8.55
N ASN A 103 -23.87 3.08 7.49
CA ASN A 103 -24.54 1.86 7.05
C ASN A 103 -23.88 1.21 5.82
N HIS A 104 -22.62 1.55 5.54
CA HIS A 104 -21.91 1.01 4.39
C HIS A 104 -21.70 -0.51 4.51
N LYS A 105 -21.53 -1.19 3.37
CA LYS A 105 -21.35 -2.65 3.30
C LYS A 105 -19.95 -3.14 3.70
N LEU A 106 -18.98 -2.23 3.72
CA LEU A 106 -17.57 -2.53 4.02
C LEU A 106 -17.33 -2.27 5.49
N ASP A 107 -16.66 -3.21 6.15
CA ASP A 107 -16.47 -3.16 7.59
C ASP A 107 -15.49 -2.05 8.00
N GLU A 108 -14.52 -1.70 7.15
CA GLU A 108 -13.58 -0.60 7.39
C GLU A 108 -14.31 0.74 7.54
N TRP A 109 -15.39 0.96 6.77
CA TRP A 109 -16.22 2.16 6.92
C TRP A 109 -17.03 2.15 8.22
N ARG A 110 -17.49 0.98 8.65
CA ARG A 110 -18.22 0.85 9.91
C ARG A 110 -17.29 1.04 11.10
N GLU A 111 -16.09 0.48 11.06
CA GLU A 111 -15.06 0.69 12.07
C GLU A 111 -14.63 2.16 12.15
N PHE A 112 -14.46 2.81 11.00
CA PHE A 112 -14.21 4.26 10.95
C PHE A 112 -15.35 5.07 11.58
N CYS A 113 -16.62 4.70 11.33
CA CYS A 113 -17.76 5.38 11.95
C CYS A 113 -17.84 5.13 13.46
N LYS A 114 -17.58 3.90 13.93
CA LYS A 114 -17.47 3.58 15.36
C LYS A 114 -16.36 4.39 16.03
N TRP A 115 -15.23 4.60 15.36
CA TRP A 115 -14.18 5.48 15.86
C TRP A 115 -14.66 6.93 15.99
N ILE A 116 -15.41 7.46 15.01
CA ILE A 116 -16.01 8.81 15.09
C ILE A 116 -16.88 8.96 16.34
N GLU A 117 -17.69 7.94 16.68
CA GLU A 117 -18.56 7.96 17.86
C GLU A 117 -17.78 8.14 19.18
N THR A 118 -16.50 7.75 19.23
CA THR A 118 -15.63 7.91 20.41
C THR A 118 -15.03 9.31 20.57
N LEU A 119 -15.14 10.18 19.56
CA LEU A 119 -14.56 11.52 19.61
C LEU A 119 -15.30 12.43 20.62
N PRO A 120 -14.61 13.44 21.20
CA PRO A 120 -15.27 14.47 22.00
C PRO A 120 -16.35 15.18 21.20
N TYR A 121 -17.50 15.44 21.82
CA TYR A 121 -18.65 16.06 21.17
C TYR A 121 -19.12 15.33 19.90
N SER A 122 -19.03 14.00 19.89
CA SER A 122 -19.45 13.17 18.75
C SER A 122 -20.92 13.38 18.38
N GLU A 123 -21.77 13.84 19.29
CA GLU A 123 -23.16 14.23 19.03
C GLU A 123 -23.28 15.32 17.94
N LEU A 124 -22.30 16.22 17.81
CA LEU A 124 -22.25 17.23 16.74
C LEU A 124 -22.02 16.61 15.35
N ILE A 125 -21.49 15.38 15.32
CA ILE A 125 -21.12 14.65 14.11
C ILE A 125 -22.21 13.63 13.77
N THR A 126 -22.72 12.90 14.77
CA THR A 126 -23.69 11.81 14.59
C THR A 126 -25.13 12.30 14.54
N GLY A 127 -25.42 13.45 15.15
CA GLY A 127 -26.78 13.98 15.33
C GLY A 127 -27.61 13.23 16.39
N GLU A 128 -26.97 12.40 17.21
CA GLU A 128 -27.61 11.61 18.28
C GLU A 128 -27.30 12.25 19.63
N GLU A 129 -28.34 12.56 20.43
CA GLU A 129 -28.17 12.98 21.82
C GLU A 129 -27.78 11.77 22.68
N LYS A 130 -26.78 11.92 23.55
CA LYS A 130 -26.28 10.86 24.45
C LYS A 130 -27.22 10.60 25.63
#